data_AF-A0A800KJL7-F1
#
_entry.id   AF-A0A800KJL7-F1
#
_cell.length_a   1.000
_cell.length_b   1.000
_cell.length_c   1.000
_cell.angle_alpha   90.00
_cell.angle_beta   90.00
_cell.angle_gamma   90.00
#
_symmetry.space_group_name_H-M   'P 1'
#
loop_
_entity.id
_entity.type
_entity.pdbx_description
1 polymer ?
#
loop_
_entity_poly.entity_id
_entity_poly.type
_entity_poly.pdbx_seq_one_letter_code
_entity_poly.pdbx_strand_id
1 'polypeptide(L)'
;MKTFLTLETGATQLNAGFEQSKNILADSSDVLTIKPNTLSELEKLQAVLGWLTVGNYPLARSGLDSLINKPAFGWACGSYVAWTGDDYILSELADPIKFWKNELTKDRSPPSVYEKMGFRALAGAYHGRRDTSSAQDFERCLTAKDKQYSHNRFERQQIDRFLAIPPLPDTPEHLAMILGLTWQEDINLTADQVYLVWQRLNTLYSDSNANEPGKFSNQLILASLITSCFLLGIVGTLPDASSGRVTLEPSIPDNLNYFDLRNLRMGLDAVDLLYVEEGGQRTFVIEQTKGRVPLNLILKPNLSGTEIDRIYINGNKAKLEWWADPKIGRVFTQVQLYLDQKQTVTVVPA
;
A
#
# COMPACT_ATOMS: atom_id res chain seq x y z
N MET A 1 15.04 13.48 18.76
CA MET A 1 13.88 12.61 19.03
C MET A 1 13.50 11.98 17.70
N LYS A 2 13.45 10.65 17.57
CA LYS A 2 12.96 10.02 16.33
C LYS A 2 11.45 10.24 16.30
N THR A 3 10.94 11.01 15.34
CA THR A 3 9.51 11.11 15.10
C THR A 3 9.08 9.80 14.45
N PHE A 4 8.09 9.13 15.03
CA PHE A 4 7.54 7.88 14.52
C PHE A 4 6.20 8.14 13.83
N LEU A 5 5.82 7.26 12.92
CA LEU A 5 4.47 7.21 12.35
C LEU A 5 3.44 7.22 13.50
N THR A 6 2.36 7.99 13.40
CA THR A 6 1.26 7.92 14.37
C THR A 6 -0.07 7.94 13.65
N LEU A 7 -1.06 7.26 14.22
CA LEU A 7 -2.42 7.21 13.71
C LEU A 7 -3.44 7.47 14.83
N GLU A 8 -4.37 8.39 14.59
CA GLU A 8 -5.56 8.56 15.42
C GLU A 8 -6.82 8.49 14.54
N THR A 9 -7.78 7.62 14.87
CA THR A 9 -9.01 7.39 14.08
C THR A 9 -10.30 7.71 14.84
N GLY A 10 -10.19 8.29 16.04
CA GLY A 10 -11.30 8.37 17.01
C GLY A 10 -11.71 7.02 17.63
N ALA A 11 -11.29 5.89 17.06
CA ALA A 11 -11.52 4.55 17.61
C ALA A 11 -10.31 4.10 18.46
N THR A 12 -10.44 4.21 19.78
CA THR A 12 -9.36 3.93 20.76
C THR A 12 -8.69 2.55 20.55
N GLN A 13 -9.46 1.51 20.25
CA GLN A 13 -8.93 0.15 20.06
C GLN A 13 -8.07 0.04 18.79
N LEU A 14 -8.47 0.68 17.69
CA LEU A 14 -7.73 0.65 16.43
C LEU A 14 -6.42 1.45 16.54
N ASN A 15 -6.46 2.58 17.25
CA ASN A 15 -5.26 3.36 17.54
C ASN A 15 -4.26 2.53 18.36
N ALA A 16 -4.73 1.83 19.40
CA ALA A 16 -3.86 1.01 20.25
C ALA A 16 -3.20 -0.15 19.48
N GLY A 17 -3.98 -0.87 18.66
CA GLY A 17 -3.45 -1.96 17.84
C GLY A 17 -2.46 -1.49 16.77
N PHE A 18 -2.70 -0.33 16.16
CA PHE A 18 -1.75 0.29 15.24
C PHE A 18 -0.46 0.72 15.93
N GLU A 19 -0.55 1.40 17.06
CA GLU A 19 0.61 1.85 17.84
C GLU A 19 1.47 0.67 18.31
N GLN A 20 0.84 -0.41 18.78
CA GLN A 20 1.57 -1.61 19.17
C GLN A 20 2.22 -2.33 17.98
N SER A 21 1.52 -2.41 16.85
CA SER A 21 2.05 -2.98 15.60
C SER A 21 3.28 -2.22 15.12
N LYS A 22 3.22 -0.89 15.15
CA LYS A 22 4.36 -0.02 14.87
C LYS A 22 5.54 -0.29 15.80
N ASN A 23 5.30 -0.42 17.10
CA ASN A 23 6.38 -0.70 18.06
C ASN A 23 7.04 -2.05 17.79
N ILE A 24 6.26 -3.11 17.47
CA ILE A 24 6.83 -4.39 17.05
C ILE A 24 7.73 -4.26 15.82
N LEU A 25 7.28 -3.52 14.80
CA LEU A 25 8.05 -3.32 13.56
C LEU A 25 9.29 -2.42 13.77
N ALA A 26 9.25 -1.53 14.76
CA ALA A 26 10.37 -0.67 15.13
C ALA A 26 11.41 -1.40 15.98
N ASP A 27 10.95 -2.24 16.92
CA ASP A 27 11.77 -2.97 17.88
C ASP A 27 12.22 -4.34 17.37
N SER A 28 11.68 -4.81 16.24
CA SER A 28 12.10 -6.04 15.61
C SER A 28 13.61 -5.96 15.31
N SER A 29 14.36 -6.95 15.81
CA SER A 29 15.72 -7.19 15.32
C SER A 29 15.66 -7.78 13.91
N ASP A 30 16.80 -7.87 13.23
CA ASP A 30 16.88 -8.46 11.90
C ASP A 30 16.73 -9.99 11.95
N VAL A 31 15.53 -10.45 12.32
CA VAL A 31 15.18 -11.87 12.47
C VAL A 31 15.33 -12.62 11.15
N LEU A 32 15.20 -11.92 10.01
CA LEU A 32 15.33 -12.50 8.68
C LEU A 32 16.77 -12.84 8.32
N THR A 33 17.77 -12.05 8.73
CA THR A 33 19.18 -12.47 8.58
C THR A 33 19.60 -13.49 9.63
N ILE A 34 19.07 -13.41 10.85
CA ILE A 34 19.46 -14.32 11.93
C ILE A 34 18.90 -15.74 11.68
N LYS A 35 17.71 -15.87 11.08
CA LYS A 35 17.07 -17.16 10.77
C LYS A 35 16.36 -17.14 9.41
N PRO A 36 17.09 -17.22 8.28
CA PRO A 36 16.51 -17.04 6.95
C PRO A 36 15.46 -18.09 6.54
N ASN A 37 15.37 -19.22 7.26
CA ASN A 37 14.46 -20.32 6.93
C ASN A 37 13.23 -20.43 7.85
N THR A 38 13.02 -19.50 8.80
CA THR A 38 11.87 -19.61 9.73
C THR A 38 10.57 -19.05 9.18
N LEU A 39 10.62 -18.14 8.20
CA LEU A 39 9.45 -17.56 7.57
C LEU A 39 9.30 -18.08 6.14
N SER A 40 8.06 -18.36 5.76
CA SER A 40 7.67 -18.56 4.37
C SER A 40 7.96 -17.31 3.53
N GLU A 41 7.95 -17.47 2.21
CA GLU A 41 8.13 -16.36 1.28
C GLU A 41 7.08 -15.25 1.45
N LEU A 42 5.82 -15.66 1.64
CA LEU A 42 4.70 -14.74 1.82
C LEU A 42 4.85 -13.92 3.12
N GLU A 43 5.27 -14.57 4.20
CA GLU A 43 5.55 -13.91 5.48
C GLU A 43 6.72 -12.93 5.38
N LYS A 44 7.78 -13.29 4.65
CA LYS A 44 8.91 -12.38 4.38
C LYS A 44 8.47 -11.13 3.63
N LEU A 45 7.66 -11.29 2.58
CA LEU A 45 7.12 -10.15 1.84
C LEU A 45 6.28 -9.25 2.75
N GLN A 46 5.42 -9.84 3.58
CA GLN A 46 4.60 -9.07 4.53
C GLN A 46 5.46 -8.27 5.49
N ALA A 47 6.49 -8.88 6.08
CA ALA A 47 7.43 -8.18 6.95
C ALA A 47 8.12 -7.00 6.24
N VAL A 48 8.57 -7.18 4.99
CA VAL A 48 9.14 -6.10 4.17
C VAL A 48 8.16 -4.96 3.99
N LEU A 49 6.92 -5.24 3.58
CA LEU A 49 5.89 -4.20 3.39
C LEU A 49 5.58 -3.48 4.71
N GLY A 50 5.45 -4.22 5.82
CA GLY A 50 5.27 -3.68 7.16
C GLY A 50 6.39 -2.70 7.54
N TRP A 51 7.65 -3.09 7.38
CA TRP A 51 8.78 -2.20 7.68
C TRP A 51 8.84 -0.97 6.78
N LEU A 52 8.51 -1.10 5.48
CA LEU A 52 8.39 0.06 4.59
C LEU A 52 7.35 1.04 5.12
N THR A 53 6.17 0.54 5.50
CA THR A 53 5.06 1.38 5.97
C THR A 53 5.38 2.16 7.25
N VAL A 54 6.21 1.62 8.15
CA VAL A 54 6.66 2.33 9.38
C VAL A 54 7.98 3.08 9.20
N GLY A 55 8.55 3.09 7.99
CA GLY A 55 9.80 3.78 7.67
C GLY A 55 11.06 3.12 8.22
N ASN A 56 11.03 1.81 8.51
CA ASN A 56 12.18 1.02 8.94
C ASN A 56 12.93 0.42 7.74
N TYR A 57 13.49 1.29 6.90
CA TYR A 57 14.13 0.91 5.64
C TYR A 57 15.32 -0.05 5.78
N PRO A 58 16.17 0.02 6.82
CA PRO A 58 17.24 -0.97 7.00
C PRO A 58 16.73 -2.41 7.14
N LEU A 59 15.65 -2.64 7.90
CA LEU A 59 15.06 -3.98 8.00
C LEU A 59 14.30 -4.37 6.74
N ALA A 60 13.61 -3.42 6.09
CA ALA A 60 13.00 -3.67 4.79
C ALA A 60 14.04 -4.12 3.74
N ARG A 61 15.23 -3.51 3.74
CA ARG A 61 16.36 -3.90 2.87
C ARG A 61 16.82 -5.32 3.17
N SER A 62 17.03 -5.65 4.44
CA SER A 62 17.42 -7.00 4.83
C SER A 62 16.38 -8.06 4.45
N GLY A 63 15.09 -7.75 4.65
CA GLY A 63 14.01 -8.62 4.21
C GLY A 63 13.95 -8.81 2.70
N LEU A 64 14.19 -7.74 1.93
CA LEU A 64 14.34 -7.80 0.48
C LEU A 64 15.49 -8.73 0.06
N ASP A 65 16.65 -8.64 0.73
CA ASP A 65 17.79 -9.53 0.44
C ASP A 65 17.44 -11.00 0.68
N SER A 66 16.66 -11.28 1.72
CA SER A 66 16.18 -12.63 2.02
C SER A 66 15.19 -13.21 0.99
N LEU A 67 14.66 -12.35 0.11
CA LEU A 67 13.75 -12.70 -0.99
C LEU A 67 14.48 -12.87 -2.33
N ILE A 68 15.79 -12.61 -2.42
CA ILE A 68 16.54 -12.85 -3.66
C ILE A 68 16.32 -14.31 -4.13
N ASN A 69 16.08 -14.47 -5.44
CA ASN A 69 15.72 -15.74 -6.09
C ASN A 69 14.35 -16.33 -5.66
N LYS A 70 13.45 -15.52 -5.10
CA LYS A 70 12.06 -15.89 -4.79
C LYS A 70 11.06 -15.15 -5.69
N PRO A 71 9.90 -15.74 -6.04
CA PRO A 71 8.84 -15.06 -6.79
C PRO A 71 8.44 -13.68 -6.23
N ALA A 72 8.36 -13.51 -4.91
CA ALA A 72 8.00 -12.26 -4.26
C ALA A 72 9.07 -11.14 -4.39
N PHE A 73 10.28 -11.46 -4.84
CA PHE A 73 11.40 -10.53 -4.94
C PHE A 73 11.06 -9.27 -5.74
N GLY A 74 10.47 -9.41 -6.93
CA GLY A 74 10.17 -8.26 -7.78
C GLY A 74 9.25 -7.27 -7.10
N TRP A 75 8.25 -7.75 -6.35
CA TRP A 75 7.30 -6.90 -5.64
C TRP A 75 7.98 -6.21 -4.45
N ALA A 76 8.77 -6.95 -3.66
CA ALA A 76 9.54 -6.37 -2.56
C ALA A 76 10.53 -5.31 -3.05
N CYS A 77 11.27 -5.59 -4.13
CA CYS A 77 12.29 -4.72 -4.70
C CYS A 77 11.69 -3.42 -5.23
N GLY A 78 10.66 -3.51 -6.08
CA GLY A 78 10.00 -2.33 -6.61
C GLY A 78 9.34 -1.48 -5.52
N SER A 79 8.71 -2.13 -4.52
CA SER A 79 8.13 -1.42 -3.37
C SER A 79 9.21 -0.72 -2.54
N TYR A 80 10.35 -1.37 -2.30
CA TYR A 80 11.46 -0.75 -1.59
C TYR A 80 11.92 0.53 -2.28
N VAL A 81 12.16 0.50 -3.60
CA VAL A 81 12.56 1.70 -4.36
C VAL A 81 11.49 2.79 -4.29
N ALA A 82 10.24 2.42 -4.51
CA ALA A 82 9.10 3.34 -4.47
C ALA A 82 8.99 4.09 -3.14
N TRP A 83 9.16 3.38 -2.02
CA TRP A 83 9.07 3.95 -0.67
C TRP A 83 10.32 4.70 -0.23
N THR A 84 11.52 4.26 -0.61
CA THR A 84 12.79 4.80 -0.10
C THR A 84 13.39 5.86 -1.00
N GLY A 85 13.11 5.80 -2.31
CA GLY A 85 13.80 6.58 -3.32
C GLY A 85 15.24 6.13 -3.58
N ASP A 86 15.69 5.03 -2.95
CA ASP A 86 17.02 4.45 -3.15
C ASP A 86 17.02 3.64 -4.46
N ASP A 87 17.23 4.34 -5.57
CA ASP A 87 17.26 3.76 -6.91
C ASP A 87 18.60 3.06 -7.25
N TYR A 88 19.65 3.28 -6.44
CA TYR A 88 20.94 2.61 -6.56
C TYR A 88 20.80 1.09 -6.42
N ILE A 89 19.84 0.65 -5.60
CA ILE A 89 19.53 -0.76 -5.39
C ILE A 89 19.15 -1.49 -6.70
N LEU A 90 18.59 -0.78 -7.69
CA LEU A 90 18.26 -1.36 -9.00
C LEU A 90 19.53 -1.73 -9.79
N SER A 91 20.62 -0.99 -9.58
CA SER A 91 21.93 -1.30 -10.15
C SER A 91 22.66 -2.35 -9.34
N GLU A 92 22.60 -2.28 -8.00
CA GLU A 92 23.20 -3.27 -7.11
C GLU A 92 22.61 -4.67 -7.32
N LEU A 93 21.29 -4.74 -7.49
CA LEU A 93 20.54 -5.99 -7.68
C LEU A 93 20.24 -6.31 -9.15
N ALA A 94 21.00 -5.74 -10.10
CA ALA A 94 20.73 -5.93 -11.53
C ALA A 94 20.71 -7.41 -11.94
N ASP A 95 21.65 -8.22 -11.44
CA ASP A 95 21.71 -9.65 -11.71
C ASP A 95 20.54 -10.42 -11.08
N PRO A 96 20.22 -10.25 -9.78
CA PRO A 96 18.99 -10.79 -9.18
C PRO A 96 17.70 -10.39 -9.91
N ILE A 97 17.56 -9.13 -10.33
CA ILE A 97 16.39 -8.64 -11.08
C ILE A 97 16.30 -9.34 -12.44
N LYS A 98 17.42 -9.46 -13.15
CA LYS A 98 17.48 -10.17 -14.43
C LYS A 98 17.18 -11.66 -14.27
N PHE A 99 17.69 -12.30 -13.23
CA PHE A 99 17.39 -13.71 -12.92
C PHE A 99 15.90 -13.88 -12.59
N TRP A 100 15.34 -13.03 -11.72
CA TRP A 100 13.92 -13.06 -11.39
C TRP A 100 13.05 -12.91 -12.63
N LYS A 101 13.34 -11.88 -13.45
CA LYS A 101 12.59 -11.62 -14.68
C LYS A 101 12.67 -12.81 -15.65
N ASN A 102 13.85 -13.40 -15.87
CA ASN A 102 14.04 -14.37 -16.92
C ASN A 102 13.80 -15.81 -16.49
N GLU A 103 14.19 -16.21 -15.28
CA GLU A 103 14.17 -17.61 -14.86
C GLU A 103 12.95 -17.94 -14.00
N LEU A 104 12.53 -17.03 -13.12
CA LEU A 104 11.39 -17.27 -12.23
C LEU A 104 10.03 -17.01 -12.87
N THR A 105 10.00 -16.29 -14.00
CA THR A 105 8.75 -16.02 -14.75
C THR A 105 8.65 -16.82 -16.05
N LYS A 106 9.58 -17.75 -16.29
CA LYS A 106 9.65 -18.57 -17.52
C LYS A 106 8.57 -19.65 -17.60
N ASP A 107 7.94 -19.99 -16.48
CA ASP A 107 6.91 -21.01 -16.46
C ASP A 107 5.69 -20.59 -17.30
N ARG A 108 5.09 -21.56 -18.03
CA ARG A 108 3.95 -21.33 -18.94
C ARG A 108 2.60 -21.31 -18.22
N SER A 109 2.63 -21.47 -16.91
CA SER A 109 1.50 -21.28 -16.00
C SER A 109 0.99 -19.83 -16.04
N PRO A 110 -0.30 -19.57 -15.75
CA PRO A 110 -0.78 -18.20 -15.63
C PRO A 110 0.12 -17.38 -14.68
N PRO A 111 0.47 -16.13 -15.04
CA PRO A 111 1.33 -15.28 -14.22
C PRO A 111 0.73 -15.11 -12.82
N SER A 112 1.49 -15.53 -11.81
CA SER A 112 1.11 -15.41 -10.40
C SER A 112 0.92 -13.94 -10.00
N VAL A 113 0.19 -13.68 -8.91
CA VAL A 113 0.07 -12.32 -8.35
C VAL A 113 1.44 -11.72 -8.03
N TYR A 114 2.38 -12.52 -7.50
CA TYR A 114 3.75 -12.07 -7.25
C TYR A 114 4.43 -11.52 -8.50
N GLU A 115 4.28 -12.24 -9.60
CA GLU A 115 4.89 -11.86 -10.86
C GLU A 115 4.37 -10.50 -11.32
N LYS A 116 3.05 -10.34 -11.40
CA LYS A 116 2.47 -9.10 -11.93
C LYS A 116 2.71 -7.91 -11.03
N MET A 117 2.55 -8.09 -9.71
CA MET A 117 2.87 -7.06 -8.74
C MET A 117 4.35 -6.70 -8.80
N GLY A 118 5.23 -7.67 -9.01
CA GLY A 118 6.65 -7.44 -9.24
C GLY A 118 6.95 -6.66 -10.51
N PHE A 119 6.35 -7.03 -11.66
CA PHE A 119 6.52 -6.28 -12.91
C PHE A 119 6.03 -4.84 -12.79
N ARG A 120 4.86 -4.62 -12.17
CA ARG A 120 4.32 -3.26 -11.94
C ARG A 120 5.21 -2.45 -11.01
N ALA A 121 5.62 -3.03 -9.88
CA ALA A 121 6.45 -2.34 -8.90
C ALA A 121 7.82 -1.98 -9.49
N LEU A 122 8.46 -2.90 -10.23
CA LEU A 122 9.74 -2.64 -10.90
C LEU A 122 9.59 -1.62 -12.04
N ALA A 123 8.53 -1.69 -12.85
CA ALA A 123 8.26 -0.68 -13.87
C ALA A 123 8.14 0.72 -13.23
N GLY A 124 7.37 0.84 -12.13
CA GLY A 124 7.26 2.07 -11.36
C GLY A 124 8.62 2.58 -10.85
N ALA A 125 9.43 1.69 -10.27
CA ALA A 125 10.77 2.01 -9.79
C ALA A 125 11.70 2.53 -10.90
N TYR A 126 11.69 1.90 -12.09
CA TYR A 126 12.49 2.36 -13.23
C TYR A 126 11.97 3.67 -13.82
N HIS A 127 10.65 3.90 -13.86
CA HIS A 127 10.09 5.21 -14.21
C HIS A 127 10.55 6.30 -13.25
N GLY A 128 10.57 6.00 -11.94
CA GLY A 128 11.09 6.90 -10.91
C GLY A 128 12.55 7.29 -11.13
N ARG A 129 13.39 6.35 -11.58
CA ARG A 129 14.79 6.57 -12.01
C ARG A 129 14.92 7.26 -13.38
N ARG A 130 13.81 7.51 -14.09
CA ARG A 130 13.79 8.00 -15.48
C ARG A 130 14.46 7.05 -16.47
N ASP A 131 14.53 5.76 -16.14
CA ASP A 131 14.94 4.71 -17.08
C ASP A 131 13.71 4.16 -17.80
N THR A 132 13.21 4.95 -18.76
CA THR A 132 12.02 4.62 -19.54
C THR A 132 12.20 3.32 -20.33
N SER A 133 13.42 2.98 -20.74
CA SER A 133 13.67 1.77 -21.52
C SER A 133 13.45 0.51 -20.69
N SER A 134 14.04 0.46 -19.50
CA SER A 134 13.81 -0.65 -18.55
C SER A 134 12.36 -0.69 -18.10
N ALA A 135 11.75 0.45 -17.77
CA ALA A 135 10.35 0.49 -17.36
C ALA A 135 9.40 -0.10 -18.43
N GLN A 136 9.55 0.33 -19.68
CA GLN A 136 8.76 -0.19 -20.81
C GLN A 136 9.04 -1.67 -21.10
N ASP A 137 10.23 -2.17 -20.80
CA ASP A 137 10.55 -3.59 -20.91
C ASP A 137 9.77 -4.43 -19.88
N PHE A 138 9.67 -3.98 -18.61
CA PHE A 138 8.79 -4.62 -17.62
C PHE A 138 7.29 -4.53 -18.00
N GLU A 139 6.83 -3.37 -18.47
CA GLU A 139 5.44 -3.17 -18.92
C GLU A 139 5.06 -4.05 -20.13
N ARG A 140 5.97 -4.19 -21.09
CA ARG A 140 5.77 -5.07 -22.26
C ARG A 140 5.69 -6.53 -21.84
N CYS A 141 6.53 -6.97 -20.92
CA CYS A 141 6.45 -8.33 -20.37
C CYS A 141 5.09 -8.59 -19.72
N LEU A 142 4.57 -7.63 -18.93
CA LEU A 142 3.25 -7.73 -18.32
C LEU A 142 2.13 -7.81 -19.38
N THR A 143 2.15 -6.91 -20.36
CA THR A 143 1.13 -6.82 -21.42
C THR A 143 1.10 -8.08 -22.31
N ALA A 144 2.27 -8.61 -22.67
CA ALA A 144 2.38 -9.82 -23.47
C ALA A 144 1.73 -11.02 -22.77
N LYS A 145 1.94 -11.13 -21.44
CA LYS A 145 1.34 -12.18 -20.63
C LYS A 145 -0.17 -11.97 -20.48
N ASP A 146 -0.65 -10.77 -20.20
CA ASP A 146 -2.10 -10.53 -20.06
C ASP A 146 -2.89 -10.85 -21.35
N LYS A 147 -2.32 -10.55 -22.54
CA LYS A 147 -2.93 -10.92 -23.84
C LYS A 147 -3.02 -12.43 -24.07
N GLN A 148 -2.06 -13.19 -23.54
CA GLN A 148 -2.02 -14.65 -23.67
C GLN A 148 -3.15 -15.33 -22.88
N TYR A 149 -3.58 -14.75 -21.75
CA TYR A 149 -4.57 -15.37 -20.86
C TYR A 149 -5.98 -14.78 -20.96
N SER A 150 -6.16 -13.61 -21.57
CA SER A 150 -7.49 -13.00 -21.79
C SER A 150 -8.39 -13.79 -22.76
N HIS A 151 -7.88 -14.83 -23.42
CA HIS A 151 -8.65 -15.73 -24.29
C HIS A 151 -9.41 -16.85 -23.55
N ASN A 152 -9.22 -17.03 -22.22
CA ASN A 152 -9.92 -18.04 -21.43
C ASN A 152 -10.62 -17.37 -20.23
N ARG A 153 -11.87 -16.91 -20.40
CA ARG A 153 -12.66 -16.31 -19.29
C ARG A 153 -14.11 -16.81 -19.30
N PHE A 154 -14.43 -17.69 -18.35
CA PHE A 154 -15.74 -18.12 -17.83
C PHE A 154 -15.41 -18.64 -16.41
N GLU A 155 -16.08 -18.36 -15.28
CA GLU A 155 -17.43 -17.87 -14.94
C GLU A 155 -17.39 -16.96 -13.69
N ARG A 156 -18.36 -16.05 -13.62
CA ARG A 156 -18.74 -15.29 -12.42
C ARG A 156 -19.48 -16.18 -11.42
N GLN A 157 -18.81 -16.70 -10.39
CA GLN A 157 -19.49 -17.46 -9.32
C GLN A 157 -19.02 -17.22 -7.88
N GLN A 158 -18.25 -16.18 -7.56
CA GLN A 158 -17.65 -16.09 -6.20
C GLN A 158 -17.86 -14.81 -5.40
N ILE A 159 -18.79 -13.91 -5.77
CA ILE A 159 -19.03 -12.70 -4.97
C ILE A 159 -19.69 -13.02 -3.61
N ASP A 160 -20.55 -14.03 -3.53
CA ASP A 160 -21.23 -14.38 -2.27
C ASP A 160 -20.34 -15.14 -1.25
N ARG A 161 -19.11 -15.53 -1.61
CA ARG A 161 -18.16 -16.18 -0.69
C ARG A 161 -17.24 -15.22 0.07
N PHE A 162 -17.26 -13.91 -0.22
CA PHE A 162 -16.30 -12.94 0.33
C PHE A 162 -16.49 -12.57 1.82
N LEU A 163 -17.51 -13.10 2.50
CA LEU A 163 -17.67 -12.90 3.95
C LEU A 163 -16.65 -13.69 4.79
N ALA A 164 -15.93 -14.64 4.18
CA ALA A 164 -15.01 -15.57 4.85
C ALA A 164 -13.52 -15.33 4.54
N ILE A 165 -13.09 -14.09 4.24
CA ILE A 165 -11.67 -13.79 4.07
C ILE A 165 -10.96 -14.10 5.39
N PRO A 166 -10.01 -15.05 5.42
CA PRO A 166 -9.25 -15.32 6.62
C PRO A 166 -8.45 -14.07 7.00
N PRO A 167 -8.31 -13.77 8.28
CA PRO A 167 -7.64 -12.55 8.72
C PRO A 167 -6.15 -12.55 8.36
N LEU A 168 -5.51 -13.71 8.36
CA LEU A 168 -4.15 -13.86 7.86
C LEU A 168 -4.21 -14.39 6.42
N PRO A 169 -3.54 -13.74 5.46
CA PRO A 169 -3.46 -14.25 4.10
C PRO A 169 -2.57 -15.50 4.06
N ASP A 170 -3.09 -16.56 3.48
CA ASP A 170 -2.41 -17.83 3.18
C ASP A 170 -1.90 -17.88 1.72
N THR A 171 -2.32 -16.92 0.88
CA THR A 171 -1.90 -16.79 -0.51
C THR A 171 -1.50 -15.35 -0.86
N PRO A 172 -0.66 -15.16 -1.90
CA PRO A 172 -0.33 -13.84 -2.42
C PRO A 172 -1.55 -13.06 -2.93
N GLU A 173 -2.52 -13.76 -3.51
CA GLU A 173 -3.81 -13.22 -3.96
C GLU A 173 -4.59 -12.64 -2.78
N HIS A 174 -4.68 -13.39 -1.67
CA HIS A 174 -5.33 -12.89 -0.45
C HIS A 174 -4.58 -11.69 0.13
N LEU A 175 -3.24 -11.70 0.12
CA LEU A 175 -2.46 -10.54 0.56
C LEU A 175 -2.76 -9.30 -0.30
N ALA A 176 -2.68 -9.42 -1.62
CA ALA A 176 -2.96 -8.29 -2.53
C ALA A 176 -4.39 -7.75 -2.31
N MET A 177 -5.37 -8.65 -2.18
CA MET A 177 -6.75 -8.31 -1.88
C MET A 177 -6.90 -7.55 -0.54
N ILE A 178 -6.30 -8.04 0.55
CA ILE A 178 -6.32 -7.39 1.88
C ILE A 178 -5.68 -5.99 1.84
N LEU A 179 -4.63 -5.83 1.04
CA LEU A 179 -3.94 -4.55 0.87
C LEU A 179 -4.65 -3.59 -0.10
N GLY A 180 -5.80 -3.98 -0.66
CA GLY A 180 -6.51 -3.19 -1.69
C GLY A 180 -5.72 -3.07 -3.00
N LEU A 181 -4.71 -3.92 -3.20
CA LEU A 181 -3.84 -3.90 -4.36
C LEU A 181 -4.48 -4.74 -5.47
N THR A 182 -4.85 -4.07 -6.54
CA THR A 182 -5.73 -4.63 -7.56
C THR A 182 -5.04 -5.73 -8.38
N TRP A 183 -5.67 -6.90 -8.42
CA TRP A 183 -5.46 -7.89 -9.46
C TRP A 183 -6.80 -8.49 -9.88
N GLN A 184 -7.08 -8.42 -11.18
CA GLN A 184 -8.36 -8.74 -11.85
C GLN A 184 -9.51 -7.78 -11.54
N GLU A 185 -10.25 -7.40 -12.59
CA GLU A 185 -11.48 -6.60 -12.55
C GLU A 185 -12.65 -7.27 -11.76
N ASP A 186 -12.43 -8.44 -11.16
CA ASP A 186 -13.50 -9.31 -10.65
C ASP A 186 -13.53 -9.44 -9.12
N ILE A 187 -12.46 -9.06 -8.39
CA ILE A 187 -12.42 -9.13 -6.92
C ILE A 187 -11.79 -7.85 -6.35
N ASN A 188 -12.62 -6.82 -6.16
CA ASN A 188 -12.23 -5.62 -5.43
C ASN A 188 -12.97 -5.61 -4.09
N LEU A 189 -12.21 -5.59 -2.99
CA LEU A 189 -12.79 -5.25 -1.71
C LEU A 189 -13.27 -3.80 -1.77
N THR A 190 -14.49 -3.54 -1.32
CA THR A 190 -14.96 -2.17 -1.09
C THR A 190 -14.15 -1.55 0.05
N ALA A 191 -14.16 -0.22 0.17
CA ALA A 191 -13.53 0.48 1.29
C ALA A 191 -13.99 -0.08 2.65
N ASP A 192 -15.29 -0.36 2.79
CA ASP A 192 -15.85 -0.93 4.01
C ASP A 192 -15.35 -2.35 4.26
N GLN A 193 -15.16 -3.16 3.23
CA GLN A 193 -14.59 -4.51 3.37
C GLN A 193 -13.12 -4.45 3.80
N VAL A 194 -12.31 -3.56 3.21
CA VAL A 194 -10.92 -3.35 3.64
C VAL A 194 -10.88 -2.89 5.10
N TYR A 195 -11.77 -1.97 5.48
CA TYR A 195 -11.87 -1.49 6.86
C TYR A 195 -12.30 -2.58 7.84
N LEU A 196 -13.27 -3.42 7.48
CA LEU A 196 -13.66 -4.58 8.28
C LEU A 196 -12.51 -5.57 8.46
N VAL A 197 -11.72 -5.82 7.42
CA VAL A 197 -10.49 -6.64 7.52
C VAL A 197 -9.51 -5.98 8.49
N TRP A 198 -9.28 -4.67 8.38
CA TRP A 198 -8.41 -3.94 9.29
C TRP A 198 -8.87 -4.01 10.75
N GLN A 199 -10.17 -3.88 11.00
CA GLN A 199 -10.75 -4.05 12.33
C GLN A 199 -10.53 -5.47 12.87
N ARG A 200 -10.77 -6.50 12.04
CA ARG A 200 -10.53 -7.91 12.42
C ARG A 200 -9.07 -8.19 12.76
N LEU A 201 -8.13 -7.64 11.99
CA LEU A 201 -6.70 -7.75 12.26
C LEU A 201 -6.34 -7.17 13.64
N ASN A 202 -6.87 -5.99 13.97
CA ASN A 202 -6.66 -5.36 15.28
C ASN A 202 -7.27 -6.17 16.45
N THR A 203 -8.46 -6.78 16.25
CA THR A 203 -9.08 -7.65 17.27
C THR A 203 -8.23 -8.89 17.55
N LEU A 204 -7.81 -9.60 16.51
CA LEU A 204 -6.99 -10.81 16.66
C LEU A 204 -5.66 -10.53 17.35
N TYR A 205 -5.13 -9.35 17.12
CA TYR A 205 -3.90 -8.92 17.75
C TYR A 205 -4.10 -8.73 19.26
N SER A 206 -5.23 -8.12 19.66
CA SER A 206 -5.63 -7.93 21.07
C SER A 206 -5.84 -9.26 21.80
N ASP A 207 -6.33 -10.29 21.11
CA ASP A 207 -6.57 -11.62 21.68
C ASP A 207 -5.30 -12.48 21.80
N SER A 208 -4.18 -12.05 21.20
CA SER A 208 -2.95 -12.83 21.19
C SER A 208 -2.19 -12.71 22.54
N ASN A 209 -2.34 -13.67 23.46
CA ASN A 209 -1.62 -13.73 24.75
C ASN A 209 -0.11 -14.05 24.63
N ALA A 210 0.78 -13.22 25.18
CA ALA A 210 2.25 -13.15 24.95
C ALA A 210 3.15 -14.40 25.19
N ASN A 211 2.64 -15.57 25.57
CA ASN A 211 3.47 -16.59 26.26
C ASN A 211 3.79 -17.89 25.47
N GLU A 212 3.67 -17.95 24.14
CA GLU A 212 3.99 -19.17 23.36
C GLU A 212 5.19 -19.04 22.38
N PRO A 213 6.02 -20.08 22.21
CA PRO A 213 7.08 -20.11 21.19
C PRO A 213 6.49 -20.11 19.76
N GLY A 214 7.05 -19.33 18.84
CA GLY A 214 6.50 -19.13 17.48
C GLY A 214 5.52 -17.94 17.39
N LYS A 215 5.17 -17.32 18.52
CA LYS A 215 4.28 -16.17 18.58
C LYS A 215 4.88 -14.89 18.01
N PHE A 216 6.20 -14.73 18.07
CA PHE A 216 6.87 -13.52 17.55
C PHE A 216 6.73 -13.38 16.04
N SER A 217 6.85 -14.47 15.26
CA SER A 217 6.61 -14.42 13.81
C SER A 217 5.17 -14.04 13.50
N ASN A 218 4.20 -14.69 14.14
CA ASN A 218 2.78 -14.36 13.94
C ASN A 218 2.48 -12.90 14.34
N GLN A 219 3.09 -12.40 15.40
CA GLN A 219 2.95 -11.01 15.83
C GLN A 219 3.60 -10.02 14.86
N LEU A 220 4.78 -10.33 14.32
CA LEU A 220 5.44 -9.51 13.29
C LEU A 220 4.58 -9.44 12.04
N ILE A 221 4.04 -10.58 11.62
CA ILE A 221 3.17 -10.67 10.45
C ILE A 221 1.87 -9.91 10.65
N LEU A 222 1.20 -10.12 11.79
CA LEU A 222 -0.03 -9.41 12.10
C LEU A 222 0.21 -7.89 12.22
N ALA A 223 1.32 -7.48 12.84
CA ALA A 223 1.73 -6.08 12.90
C ALA A 223 1.95 -5.49 11.50
N SER A 224 2.63 -6.24 10.62
CA SER A 224 2.86 -5.84 9.23
C SER A 224 1.56 -5.64 8.46
N LEU A 225 0.59 -6.55 8.65
CA LEU A 225 -0.71 -6.48 8.00
C LEU A 225 -1.55 -5.30 8.54
N ILE A 226 -1.54 -5.05 9.85
CA ILE A 226 -2.27 -3.92 10.44
C ILE A 226 -1.80 -2.59 9.87
N THR A 227 -0.48 -2.35 9.77
CA THR A 227 0.04 -1.09 9.23
C THR A 227 -0.12 -1.01 7.72
N SER A 228 0.16 -2.10 6.99
CA SER A 228 0.07 -2.13 5.52
C SER A 228 -1.37 -2.05 5.02
N CYS A 229 -2.33 -2.72 5.67
CA CYS A 229 -3.75 -2.66 5.30
C CYS A 229 -4.28 -1.23 5.45
N PHE A 230 -3.91 -0.53 6.54
CA PHE A 230 -4.28 0.87 6.69
C PHE A 230 -3.62 1.76 5.62
N LEU A 231 -2.29 1.69 5.48
CA LEU A 231 -1.56 2.64 4.62
C LEU A 231 -1.72 2.36 3.12
N LEU A 232 -1.71 1.10 2.69
CA LEU A 232 -1.84 0.72 1.29
C LEU A 232 -3.31 0.55 0.88
N GLY A 233 -4.17 0.05 1.78
CA GLY A 233 -5.57 -0.24 1.48
C GLY A 233 -6.52 0.92 1.75
N ILE A 234 -6.47 1.53 2.94
CA ILE A 234 -7.40 2.61 3.32
C ILE A 234 -6.89 3.96 2.83
N VAL A 235 -5.65 4.32 3.13
CA VAL A 235 -5.03 5.58 2.67
C VAL A 235 -4.67 5.52 1.18
N GLY A 236 -4.47 4.32 0.63
CA GLY A 236 -4.12 4.14 -0.78
C GLY A 236 -2.74 4.71 -1.12
N THR A 237 -1.76 4.55 -0.23
CA THR A 237 -0.43 5.15 -0.39
C THR A 237 0.33 4.46 -1.51
N LEU A 238 0.66 5.21 -2.55
CA LEU A 238 1.47 4.79 -3.68
C LEU A 238 2.67 5.76 -3.79
N PRO A 239 3.77 5.49 -3.07
CA PRO A 239 4.91 6.38 -3.06
C PRO A 239 5.72 6.22 -4.37
N ASP A 240 6.36 7.31 -4.78
CA ASP A 240 7.36 7.34 -5.85
C ASP A 240 8.45 8.34 -5.43
N ALA A 241 9.11 7.99 -4.32
CA ALA A 241 10.07 8.86 -3.65
C ALA A 241 11.24 9.24 -4.57
N SER A 242 11.65 8.34 -5.48
CA SER A 242 12.68 8.60 -6.50
C SER A 242 12.36 9.79 -7.41
N SER A 243 11.08 10.05 -7.70
CA SER A 243 10.67 11.19 -8.52
C SER A 243 10.21 12.40 -7.69
N GLY A 244 10.31 12.35 -6.36
CA GLY A 244 9.78 13.38 -5.47
C GLY A 244 8.25 13.45 -5.51
N ARG A 245 7.59 12.32 -5.77
CA ARG A 245 6.14 12.22 -5.93
C ARG A 245 5.54 11.23 -4.93
N VAL A 246 4.32 11.52 -4.51
CA VAL A 246 3.47 10.57 -3.78
C VAL A 246 2.07 10.63 -4.34
N THR A 247 1.47 9.47 -4.57
CA THR A 247 0.03 9.39 -4.83
C THR A 247 -0.65 8.86 -3.58
N LEU A 248 -1.71 9.53 -3.14
CA LEU A 248 -2.62 9.04 -2.14
C LEU A 248 -3.95 8.77 -2.83
N GLU A 249 -4.46 7.56 -2.70
CA GLU A 249 -5.77 7.17 -3.21
C GLU A 249 -6.71 6.78 -2.05
N PRO A 250 -7.08 7.70 -1.14
CA PRO A 250 -7.84 7.34 0.04
C PRO A 250 -9.17 6.69 -0.34
N SER A 251 -9.37 5.44 0.07
CA SER A 251 -10.59 4.67 -0.11
C SER A 251 -11.35 4.71 1.21
N ILE A 252 -12.06 5.82 1.43
CA ILE A 252 -12.64 6.12 2.74
C ILE A 252 -13.89 5.26 3.00
N PRO A 253 -13.93 4.44 4.07
CA PRO A 253 -15.12 3.68 4.48
C PRO A 253 -16.25 4.59 4.97
N ASP A 254 -17.50 4.16 4.86
CA ASP A 254 -18.69 4.94 5.25
C ASP A 254 -18.72 5.29 6.75
N ASN A 255 -18.11 4.45 7.57
CA ASN A 255 -18.11 4.58 9.01
C ASN A 255 -16.82 5.19 9.57
N LEU A 256 -15.90 5.65 8.71
CA LEU A 256 -14.68 6.33 9.10
C LEU A 256 -14.82 7.83 8.83
N ASN A 257 -15.11 8.60 9.88
CA ASN A 257 -15.34 10.04 9.76
C ASN A 257 -14.09 10.87 10.07
N TYR A 258 -13.02 10.25 10.55
CA TYR A 258 -11.83 10.94 11.00
C TYR A 258 -10.61 10.03 10.95
N PHE A 259 -9.49 10.56 10.46
CA PHE A 259 -8.18 10.05 10.88
C PHE A 259 -7.09 11.13 10.79
N ASP A 260 -6.12 11.09 11.69
CA ASP A 260 -4.91 11.91 11.68
C ASP A 260 -3.69 10.99 11.62
N LEU A 261 -3.08 10.93 10.43
CA LEU A 261 -1.88 10.17 10.14
C LEU A 261 -0.69 11.14 10.10
N ARG A 262 0.28 10.97 10.99
CA ARG A 262 1.46 11.85 11.03
C ARG A 262 2.74 11.12 10.76
N ASN A 263 3.70 11.86 10.20
CA ASN A 263 5.05 11.39 9.91
C ASN A 263 5.06 10.13 9.03
N LEU A 264 4.23 10.11 7.99
CA LEU A 264 4.29 9.13 6.91
C LEU A 264 5.58 9.33 6.13
N ARG A 265 6.53 8.41 6.30
CA ARG A 265 7.86 8.53 5.71
C ARG A 265 7.93 8.00 4.29
N MET A 266 8.53 8.79 3.42
CA MET A 266 8.85 8.43 2.04
C MET A 266 10.27 8.90 1.74
N GLY A 267 11.22 7.96 1.77
CA GLY A 267 12.64 8.25 1.73
C GLY A 267 13.10 9.19 2.85
N LEU A 268 13.57 10.38 2.45
CA LEU A 268 14.04 11.40 3.38
C LEU A 268 12.92 12.34 3.85
N ASP A 269 11.77 12.31 3.18
CA ASP A 269 10.63 13.18 3.42
C ASP A 269 9.62 12.55 4.39
N ALA A 270 8.77 13.40 4.96
CA ALA A 270 7.63 12.97 5.76
C ALA A 270 6.41 13.85 5.49
N VAL A 271 5.23 13.23 5.46
CA VAL A 271 3.95 13.90 5.22
C VAL A 271 2.98 13.58 6.36
N ASP A 272 2.22 14.59 6.75
CA ASP A 272 1.08 14.45 7.65
C ASP A 272 -0.21 14.56 6.80
N LEU A 273 -1.19 13.73 7.11
CA LEU A 273 -2.47 13.63 6.43
C LEU A 273 -3.59 13.55 7.48
N LEU A 274 -4.44 14.56 7.50
CA LEU A 274 -5.66 14.59 8.29
C LEU A 274 -6.85 14.45 7.35
N TYR A 275 -7.79 13.60 7.72
CA TYR A 275 -9.11 13.47 7.11
C TYR A 275 -10.19 13.75 8.15
N VAL A 276 -11.20 14.54 7.77
CA VAL A 276 -12.36 14.84 8.60
C VAL A 276 -13.63 14.85 7.75
N GLU A 277 -14.67 14.17 8.22
CA GLU A 277 -16.04 14.26 7.70
C GLU A 277 -16.94 15.00 8.70
N GLU A 278 -17.43 16.17 8.30
CA GLU A 278 -18.32 17.01 9.10
C GLU A 278 -19.45 17.56 8.24
N GLY A 279 -20.71 17.33 8.66
CA GLY A 279 -21.88 17.84 7.93
C GLY A 279 -21.95 17.36 6.47
N GLY A 280 -21.45 16.15 6.17
CA GLY A 280 -21.37 15.59 4.82
C GLY A 280 -20.19 16.12 3.98
N GLN A 281 -19.43 17.08 4.47
CA GLN A 281 -18.23 17.58 3.80
C GLN A 281 -17.02 16.74 4.19
N ARG A 282 -16.20 16.37 3.20
CA ARG A 282 -15.01 15.55 3.39
C ARG A 282 -13.77 16.37 3.14
N THR A 283 -12.98 16.60 4.18
CA THR A 283 -11.81 17.47 4.15
C THR A 283 -10.54 16.68 4.37
N PHE A 284 -9.58 16.87 3.47
CA PHE A 284 -8.22 16.36 3.56
C PHE A 284 -7.27 17.54 3.80
N VAL A 285 -6.44 17.46 4.82
CA VAL A 285 -5.36 18.42 5.10
C VAL A 285 -4.04 17.70 5.00
N ILE A 286 -3.14 18.18 4.15
CA ILE A 286 -1.88 17.53 3.84
C ILE A 286 -0.73 18.52 4.04
N GLU A 287 0.30 18.10 4.76
CA GLU A 287 1.49 18.92 5.02
C GLU A 287 2.76 18.08 4.90
N GLN A 288 3.77 18.59 4.20
CA GLN A 288 5.11 18.00 4.24
C GLN A 288 5.83 18.52 5.49
N THR A 289 5.96 17.66 6.50
CA THR A 289 6.58 18.01 7.79
C THR A 289 8.09 17.80 7.81
N LYS A 290 8.62 17.06 6.83
CA LYS A 290 10.06 16.87 6.62
C LYS A 290 10.39 16.79 5.14
N GLY A 291 11.51 17.39 4.77
CA GLY A 291 12.03 17.38 3.41
C GLY A 291 12.64 18.72 3.03
N ARG A 292 13.47 18.73 1.99
CA ARG A 292 14.05 19.99 1.47
C ARG A 292 13.31 20.51 0.24
N VAL A 293 12.75 19.61 -0.55
CA VAL A 293 12.07 19.92 -1.80
C VAL A 293 10.60 19.59 -1.62
N PRO A 294 9.67 20.51 -1.99
CA PRO A 294 8.25 20.23 -1.98
C PRO A 294 7.91 18.97 -2.77
N LEU A 295 7.23 18.03 -2.13
CA LEU A 295 6.72 16.84 -2.80
C LEU A 295 5.59 17.22 -3.75
N ASN A 296 5.53 16.54 -4.88
CA ASN A 296 4.39 16.56 -5.78
C ASN A 296 3.40 15.48 -5.34
N LEU A 297 2.31 15.88 -4.70
CA LEU A 297 1.26 14.98 -4.22
C LEU A 297 0.13 14.87 -5.25
N ILE A 298 -0.25 13.65 -5.60
CA ILE A 298 -1.49 13.38 -6.35
C ILE A 298 -2.49 12.80 -5.35
N LEU A 299 -3.59 13.51 -5.10
CA LEU A 299 -4.68 13.04 -4.24
C LEU A 299 -5.84 12.56 -5.12
N LYS A 300 -6.23 11.30 -4.96
CA LYS A 300 -7.36 10.65 -5.68
C LYS A 300 -8.34 10.02 -4.69
N PRO A 301 -9.15 10.82 -3.98
CA PRO A 301 -10.04 10.27 -2.98
C PRO A 301 -11.18 9.51 -3.66
N ASN A 302 -11.46 8.34 -3.13
CA ASN A 302 -12.62 7.51 -3.43
C ASN A 302 -13.58 7.62 -2.24
N LEU A 303 -14.72 8.26 -2.46
CA LEU A 303 -15.66 8.67 -1.41
C LEU A 303 -17.06 8.12 -1.71
N SER A 304 -17.86 7.91 -0.69
CA SER A 304 -19.25 7.49 -0.88
C SER A 304 -20.15 8.60 -1.39
N GLY A 305 -20.99 8.26 -2.35
CA GLY A 305 -21.88 9.19 -3.01
C GLY A 305 -22.04 8.85 -4.48
N THR A 306 -22.99 9.51 -5.13
CA THR A 306 -23.27 9.33 -6.56
C THR A 306 -22.86 10.53 -7.40
N GLU A 307 -22.60 11.66 -6.76
CA GLU A 307 -22.25 12.93 -7.41
C GLU A 307 -21.44 13.83 -6.47
N ILE A 308 -20.64 14.73 -7.07
CA ILE A 308 -19.91 15.79 -6.35
C ILE A 308 -20.49 17.15 -6.75
N ASP A 309 -21.04 17.91 -5.80
CA ASP A 309 -21.52 19.29 -6.03
C ASP A 309 -20.33 20.25 -6.18
N ARG A 310 -19.40 20.23 -5.21
CA ARG A 310 -18.30 21.21 -5.15
C ARG A 310 -17.02 20.60 -4.61
N ILE A 311 -15.91 21.13 -5.12
CA ILE A 311 -14.57 20.86 -4.59
C ILE A 311 -13.90 22.20 -4.29
N TYR A 312 -13.22 22.28 -3.15
CA TYR A 312 -12.46 23.44 -2.71
C TYR A 312 -11.01 23.05 -2.48
N ILE A 313 -10.09 23.89 -2.95
CA ILE A 313 -8.65 23.78 -2.67
C ILE A 313 -8.24 25.05 -1.93
N ASN A 314 -7.72 24.89 -0.71
CA ASN A 314 -7.35 25.98 0.19
C ASN A 314 -8.48 27.02 0.35
N GLY A 315 -9.72 26.54 0.50
CA GLY A 315 -10.92 27.37 0.63
C GLY A 315 -11.47 27.96 -0.68
N ASN A 316 -10.76 27.83 -1.80
CA ASN A 316 -11.19 28.36 -3.09
C ASN A 316 -11.91 27.29 -3.91
N LYS A 317 -13.06 27.62 -4.51
CA LYS A 317 -13.79 26.67 -5.37
C LYS A 317 -12.92 26.29 -6.58
N ALA A 318 -12.64 25.01 -6.72
CA ALA A 318 -11.87 24.44 -7.81
C ALA A 318 -12.80 23.85 -8.89
N LYS A 319 -12.36 23.93 -10.15
CA LYS A 319 -13.00 23.23 -11.27
C LYS A 319 -12.19 21.96 -11.56
N LEU A 320 -12.54 20.87 -10.87
CA LEU A 320 -11.95 19.56 -11.10
C LEU A 320 -12.97 18.65 -11.78
N GLU A 321 -12.47 17.75 -12.61
CA GLU A 321 -13.26 16.65 -13.12
C GLU A 321 -13.49 15.61 -12.02
N TRP A 322 -14.63 14.94 -12.10
CA TRP A 322 -14.98 13.83 -11.24
C TRP A 322 -15.80 12.82 -12.03
N TRP A 323 -15.82 11.59 -11.56
CA TRP A 323 -16.67 10.53 -12.09
C TRP A 323 -17.26 9.70 -10.96
N ALA A 324 -18.35 9.01 -11.24
CA ALA A 324 -18.98 8.09 -10.30
C ALA A 324 -18.95 6.66 -10.85
N ASP A 325 -18.87 5.69 -9.95
CA ASP A 325 -19.18 4.29 -10.24
C ASP A 325 -20.53 3.94 -9.58
N PRO A 326 -21.62 3.91 -10.37
CA PRO A 326 -22.96 3.63 -9.83
C PRO A 326 -23.11 2.24 -9.24
N LYS A 327 -22.25 1.28 -9.60
CA LYS A 327 -22.37 -0.11 -9.11
C LYS A 327 -21.92 -0.23 -7.66
N ILE A 328 -20.98 0.61 -7.24
CA ILE A 328 -20.42 0.61 -5.89
C ILE A 328 -20.81 1.85 -5.08
N GLY A 329 -21.54 2.81 -5.68
CA GLY A 329 -22.02 4.00 -4.99
C GLY A 329 -20.90 4.95 -4.56
N ARG A 330 -19.89 5.10 -5.42
CA ARG A 330 -18.67 5.86 -5.12
C ARG A 330 -18.42 6.96 -6.14
N VAL A 331 -17.85 8.06 -5.67
CA VAL A 331 -17.36 9.18 -6.48
C VAL A 331 -15.85 9.31 -6.35
N PHE A 332 -15.24 9.76 -7.43
CA PHE A 332 -13.80 9.89 -7.59
C PHE A 332 -13.48 11.25 -8.16
N THR A 333 -12.40 11.85 -7.69
CA THR A 333 -11.78 13.03 -8.29
C THR A 333 -10.27 12.93 -8.18
N GLN A 334 -9.55 13.84 -8.81
CA GLN A 334 -8.10 13.90 -8.72
C GLN A 334 -7.63 15.34 -8.64
N VAL A 335 -6.66 15.61 -7.77
CA VAL A 335 -5.94 16.87 -7.72
C VAL A 335 -4.45 16.63 -7.54
N GLN A 336 -3.64 17.45 -8.20
CA GLN A 336 -2.20 17.48 -8.01
C GLN A 336 -1.84 18.72 -7.18
N LEU A 337 -1.05 18.52 -6.12
CA LEU A 337 -0.71 19.52 -5.11
C LEU A 337 0.81 19.56 -4.94
N TYR A 338 1.38 20.76 -4.90
CA TYR A 338 2.76 20.95 -4.44
C TYR A 338 2.73 21.24 -2.93
N LEU A 339 3.50 20.47 -2.15
CA LEU A 339 3.53 20.57 -0.69
C LEU A 339 4.59 21.58 -0.21
N ASP A 340 4.62 22.78 -0.80
CA ASP A 340 5.45 23.90 -0.35
C ASP A 340 4.91 24.57 0.92
N GLN A 341 3.62 24.36 1.18
CA GLN A 341 2.89 24.69 2.39
C GLN A 341 1.81 23.64 2.64
N LYS A 342 1.14 23.75 3.79
CA LYS A 342 -0.05 22.96 4.10
C LYS A 342 -1.14 23.19 3.05
N GLN A 343 -1.66 22.10 2.50
CA GLN A 343 -2.73 22.09 1.51
C GLN A 343 -4.02 21.55 2.14
N THR A 344 -5.17 22.06 1.70
CA THR A 344 -6.49 21.59 2.14
C THR A 344 -7.36 21.33 0.92
N VAL A 345 -7.98 20.15 0.86
CA VAL A 345 -8.93 19.76 -0.19
C VAL A 345 -10.24 19.37 0.49
N THR A 346 -11.32 20.08 0.18
CA THR A 346 -12.65 19.77 0.67
C THR A 346 -13.53 19.34 -0.48
N VAL A 347 -14.12 18.16 -0.38
CA VAL A 347 -15.10 17.62 -1.31
C VAL A 347 -16.47 17.68 -0.66
N VAL A 348 -17.44 18.25 -1.37
CA VAL A 348 -18.85 18.33 -0.99
C VAL A 348 -19.63 17.43 -1.95
N PRO A 349 -19.99 16.20 -1.53
CA PRO A 349 -20.91 15.33 -2.26
C PRO A 349 -22.28 16.00 -2.41
N ALA A 350 -23.03 15.62 -3.45
CA ALA A 350 -24.38 16.11 -3.68
C ALA A 350 -25.45 15.38 -2.83
#